data_AF-A0A964G117-F1
#
_entry.id   AF-A0A964G117-F1
#
_cell.length_a   1.000
_cell.length_b   1.000
_cell.length_c   1.000
_cell.angle_alpha   90.00
_cell.angle_beta   90.00
_cell.angle_gamma   90.00
#
_symmetry.space_group_name_H-M   'P 1'
#
loop_
_entity.id
_entity.type
_entity.pdbx_description
1 polymer ?
#
loop_
_entity_poly.entity_id
_entity_poly.type
_entity_poly.pdbx_seq_one_letter_code
_entity_poly.pdbx_strand_id
1 'polypeptide(L)'
;MNDITLAEMIAAIEDETLKAWWEQIGNLPEEFTMCEFFMKSLHACSTAAALKNESQEVGQKILGYPAAINGAVETSKNNHLFFRRTASITSLVVIDLDGSIPSNG
;
A
#
# COMPACT_ATOMS: atom_id res chain seq x y z
N MET A 1 -6.07 11.18 20.94
CA MET A 1 -5.42 11.27 19.62
C MET A 1 -6.19 10.33 18.69
N ASN A 2 -6.97 10.86 17.75
CA ASN A 2 -7.79 10.05 16.83
C ASN A 2 -6.98 9.73 15.57
N ASP A 3 -5.77 9.21 15.77
CA ASP A 3 -4.86 8.90 14.68
C ASP A 3 -4.30 7.50 14.88
N ILE A 4 -3.73 6.94 13.81
CA ILE A 4 -2.99 5.69 13.86
C ILE A 4 -1.59 5.94 14.44
N THR A 5 -1.07 4.96 15.15
CA THR A 5 0.31 4.91 15.60
C THR A 5 1.19 4.28 14.53
N LEU A 6 2.51 4.51 14.62
CA LEU A 6 3.47 3.84 13.74
C LEU A 6 3.37 2.31 13.86
N ALA A 7 3.15 1.78 15.07
CA ALA A 7 2.99 0.34 15.29
C ALA A 7 1.73 -0.22 14.60
N GLU A 8 0.61 0.52 14.64
CA GLU A 8 -0.62 0.14 13.93
C GLU A 8 -0.42 0.17 12.41
N MET A 9 0.32 1.15 11.88
CA MET A 9 0.69 1.19 10.46
C MET A 9 1.57 -0.01 10.08
N ILE A 10 2.63 -0.29 10.83
CA ILE A 10 3.56 -1.41 10.55
C ILE A 10 2.83 -2.76 10.60
N ALA A 11 1.93 -2.94 11.57
CA ALA A 11 1.12 -4.15 11.68
C ALA A 11 0.16 -4.36 10.49
N ALA A 12 -0.19 -3.29 9.77
CA ALA A 12 -1.05 -3.34 8.59
C ALA A 12 -0.28 -3.48 7.25
N ILE A 13 1.06 -3.55 7.29
CA ILE A 13 1.89 -3.79 6.10
C ILE A 13 1.92 -5.30 5.81
N GLU A 14 1.41 -5.70 4.66
CA GLU A 14 1.47 -7.10 4.18
C GLU A 14 2.80 -7.43 3.46
N ASP A 15 3.50 -6.41 2.96
CA ASP A 15 4.80 -6.58 2.29
C ASP A 15 5.92 -6.68 3.33
N GLU A 16 6.45 -7.89 3.55
CA GLU A 16 7.51 -8.16 4.52
C GLU A 16 8.79 -7.36 4.28
N THR A 17 9.11 -7.01 3.02
CA THR A 17 10.29 -6.21 2.69
C THR A 17 10.11 -4.77 3.15
N LEU A 18 8.93 -4.21 2.90
CA LEU A 18 8.57 -2.88 3.38
C LEU A 18 8.47 -2.83 4.90
N LYS A 19 7.93 -3.89 5.51
CA LYS A 19 7.83 -4.01 6.96
C LYS A 19 9.22 -4.04 7.62
N ALA A 20 10.12 -4.87 7.09
CA ALA A 20 11.51 -4.94 7.56
C ALA A 20 12.23 -3.60 7.41
N TRP A 21 11.91 -2.80 6.39
CA TRP A 21 12.47 -1.45 6.24
C TRP A 21 11.95 -0.47 7.30
N TRP A 22 10.65 -0.45 7.59
CA TRP A 22 10.08 0.37 8.66
C TRP A 22 10.60 -0.04 10.05
N GLU A 23 10.92 -1.32 10.25
CA GLU A 23 11.53 -1.83 11.48
C GLU A 23 13.04 -1.58 11.56
N GLN A 24 13.75 -1.56 10.42
CA GLN A 24 15.20 -1.35 10.33
C GLN A 24 15.56 -0.50 9.09
N ILE A 25 15.94 0.75 9.34
CA ILE A 25 16.24 1.79 8.32
C ILE A 25 17.33 1.36 7.30
N GLY A 26 18.17 0.37 7.62
CA GLY A 26 19.27 -0.10 6.76
C GLY A 26 18.88 -1.05 5.61
N ASN A 27 17.64 -1.52 5.54
CA ASN A 27 17.20 -2.56 4.57
C ASN A 27 16.42 -1.98 3.39
N LEU A 28 16.86 -0.85 2.82
CA LEU A 28 16.24 -0.31 1.60
C LEU A 28 16.55 -1.22 0.40
N PRO A 29 15.55 -1.75 -0.33
CA PRO A 29 15.80 -2.55 -1.53
C PRO A 29 16.55 -1.74 -2.60
N GLU A 30 17.47 -2.35 -3.34
CA GLU A 30 18.23 -1.64 -4.38
C GLU A 30 17.36 -1.16 -5.55
N GLU A 31 16.27 -1.87 -5.87
CA GLU A 31 15.37 -1.55 -6.99
C GLU A 31 14.13 -0.72 -6.60
N PHE A 32 14.14 -0.18 -5.39
CA PHE A 32 13.01 0.53 -4.82
C PHE A 32 12.80 1.94 -5.45
N THR A 33 11.54 2.31 -5.72
CA THR A 33 11.17 3.69 -6.13
C THR A 33 10.42 4.43 -5.03
N MET A 34 10.75 5.70 -4.79
CA MET A 34 10.05 6.53 -3.78
C MET A 34 8.52 6.50 -3.92
N CYS A 35 8.00 6.46 -5.15
CA CYS A 35 6.56 6.33 -5.41
C CYS A 35 5.98 5.04 -4.83
N GLU A 36 6.65 3.90 -5.02
CA GLU A 36 6.21 2.61 -4.49
C GLU A 36 6.14 2.62 -2.96
N PHE A 37 7.12 3.23 -2.29
CA PHE A 37 7.12 3.35 -0.83
C PHE A 37 5.96 4.16 -0.32
N PHE A 38 5.76 5.34 -0.90
CA PHE A 38 4.67 6.19 -0.46
C PHE A 38 3.32 5.51 -0.70
N MET A 39 3.14 4.85 -1.85
CA MET A 39 1.90 4.14 -2.15
C MET A 39 1.63 2.99 -1.18
N LYS A 40 2.63 2.14 -0.91
CA LYS A 40 2.47 1.01 0.02
C LYS A 40 2.30 1.50 1.47
N SER A 41 3.01 2.54 1.88
CA SER A 41 2.89 3.11 3.23
C SER A 41 1.52 3.79 3.43
N LEU A 42 1.04 4.57 2.46
CA LEU A 42 -0.30 5.18 2.51
C LEU A 42 -1.41 4.13 2.49
N HIS A 43 -1.21 3.04 1.75
CA HIS A 43 -2.13 1.91 1.79
C HIS A 43 -2.18 1.28 3.20
N ALA A 44 -1.03 1.01 3.82
CA ALA A 44 -0.96 0.50 5.19
C ALA A 44 -1.63 1.44 6.20
N CYS A 45 -1.44 2.76 6.07
CA CYS A 45 -2.14 3.74 6.89
C CYS A 45 -3.66 3.66 6.73
N SER A 46 -4.15 3.53 5.49
CA SER A 46 -5.58 3.39 5.21
C SER A 46 -6.16 2.12 5.83
N THR A 47 -5.45 1.00 5.72
CA THR A 47 -5.85 -0.28 6.33
C THR A 47 -5.86 -0.20 7.86
N ALA A 48 -4.81 0.36 8.47
CA ALA A 48 -4.73 0.56 9.92
C ALA A 48 -5.87 1.46 10.44
N ALA A 49 -6.18 2.54 9.71
CA ALA A 49 -7.28 3.43 10.05
C ALA A 49 -8.64 2.73 9.93
N ALA A 50 -8.84 1.91 8.89
CA ALA A 50 -10.05 1.12 8.72
C ALA A 50 -10.27 0.15 9.89
N LEU A 51 -9.24 -0.64 10.25
CA LEU A 51 -9.29 -1.58 11.37
C LEU A 51 -9.59 -0.87 12.70
N LYS A 52 -8.92 0.25 12.96
CA LYS A 52 -9.14 1.04 14.19
C LYS A 52 -10.54 1.67 14.24
N ASN A 53 -11.09 2.03 13.10
CA ASN A 53 -12.43 2.60 12.98
C ASN A 53 -13.55 1.58 13.23
N GLU A 54 -13.27 0.27 13.21
CA GLU A 54 -14.27 -0.76 13.52
C GLU A 54 -14.70 -0.69 14.99
N SER A 55 -13.80 -0.31 15.89
CA SER A 55 -14.07 -0.17 17.33
C SER A 55 -14.38 1.26 17.77
N GLN A 56 -14.48 2.22 16.84
CA GLN A 56 -14.69 3.63 17.16
C GLN A 56 -16.11 4.11 16.84
N GLU A 57 -16.62 4.97 17.72
CA GLU A 57 -17.89 5.67 17.54
C GLU A 57 -17.87 6.60 16.31
N VAL A 58 -19.04 6.86 15.73
CA VAL A 58 -19.20 7.62 14.47
C VAL A 58 -18.56 9.02 14.49
N GLY A 59 -18.41 9.66 15.65
CA GLY A 59 -17.73 10.96 15.80
C GLY A 59 -16.23 10.89 16.07
N GLN A 60 -15.65 9.70 16.19
CA GLN A 60 -14.24 9.51 16.54
C GLN A 60 -13.41 8.90 15.41
N LYS A 61 -14.07 8.45 14.34
CA LYS A 61 -13.43 7.78 13.21
C LYS A 61 -12.36 8.63 12.53
N ILE A 62 -11.28 7.95 12.17
CA ILE A 62 -10.12 8.48 11.45
C ILE A 62 -10.48 8.56 9.96
N LEU A 63 -10.53 9.78 9.40
CA LEU A 63 -10.86 10.02 7.98
C LEU A 63 -9.66 10.49 7.14
N GLY A 64 -8.47 10.62 7.75
CA GLY A 64 -7.28 11.19 7.10
C GLY A 64 -6.58 10.30 6.07
N TYR A 65 -6.90 9.00 6.03
CA TYR A 65 -6.21 8.02 5.18
C TYR A 65 -7.17 7.35 4.19
N PRO A 66 -7.51 8.03 3.08
CA PRO A 66 -8.46 7.50 2.11
C PRO A 66 -7.93 6.20 1.48
N ALA A 67 -8.83 5.25 1.27
CA ALA A 67 -8.52 4.04 0.54
C ALA A 67 -8.07 4.38 -0.89
N ALA A 68 -7.14 3.58 -1.41
CA ALA A 68 -6.65 3.78 -2.76
C ALA A 68 -7.76 3.49 -3.78
N ILE A 69 -7.92 4.38 -4.76
CA ILE A 69 -8.84 4.18 -5.89
C ILE A 69 -8.03 3.78 -7.11
N ASN A 70 -8.46 2.71 -7.78
CA ASN A 70 -7.88 2.25 -9.04
C ASN A 70 -8.66 2.85 -10.22
N GLY A 71 -7.94 3.35 -11.21
CA GLY A 71 -8.49 3.71 -12.51
C GLY A 71 -8.82 2.47 -13.36
N ALA A 72 -9.24 2.71 -14.60
CA ALA A 72 -9.47 1.63 -15.55
C ALA A 72 -8.19 0.83 -15.80
N VAL A 73 -8.33 -0.49 -15.88
CA VAL A 73 -7.24 -1.40 -16.24
C VAL A 73 -7.13 -1.45 -17.75
N GLU A 74 -5.93 -1.27 -18.25
CA GLU A 74 -5.59 -1.36 -19.66
C GLU A 74 -4.56 -2.48 -19.87
N THR A 75 -4.70 -3.20 -20.98
CA THR A 75 -3.81 -4.31 -21.36
C THR A 75 -2.84 -3.84 -22.44
N SER A 76 -1.56 -4.15 -22.26
CA SER A 76 -0.53 -3.88 -23.26
C SER A 76 -0.44 -5.04 -24.26
N LYS A 77 0.13 -4.77 -25.45
CA LYS A 77 0.44 -5.82 -26.43
C LYS A 77 1.56 -6.78 -25.98
N ASN A 78 2.26 -6.45 -24.90
CA ASN A 78 3.40 -7.18 -24.36
C ASN A 78 3.03 -7.87 -23.04
N ASN A 79 1.78 -8.33 -22.85
CA ASN A 79 1.34 -9.01 -21.62
C ASN A 79 1.52 -8.21 -20.32
N HIS A 80 1.37 -6.89 -20.36
CA HIS A 80 1.33 -6.09 -19.13
C HIS A 80 -0.08 -5.59 -18.84
N LEU A 81 -0.48 -5.57 -17.57
CA LEU A 81 -1.62 -4.77 -17.10
C LEU A 81 -1.11 -3.44 -16.57
N PHE A 82 -1.82 -2.36 -16.87
CA PHE A 82 -1.50 -1.05 -16.31
C PHE A 82 -2.75 -0.31 -15.87
N PHE A 83 -2.63 0.41 -14.76
CA PHE A 83 -3.69 1.26 -14.22
C PHE A 83 -3.11 2.34 -13.32
N ARG A 84 -3.84 3.43 -13.15
CA ARG A 84 -3.49 4.47 -12.17
C ARG A 84 -4.07 4.12 -10.81
N ARG A 85 -3.29 4.22 -9.75
CA ARG A 85 -3.74 4.07 -8.36
C ARG A 85 -3.54 5.37 -7.59
N THR A 86 -4.59 5.86 -6.94
CA THR A 86 -4.57 7.12 -6.19
C THR A 86 -4.94 6.92 -4.73
N ALA A 87 -4.01 7.23 -3.82
CA ALA A 87 -4.21 7.26 -2.37
C ALA A 87 -3.53 8.53 -1.82
N SER A 88 -4.07 9.72 -2.14
CA SER A 88 -3.44 11.05 -1.97
C SER A 88 -2.26 11.36 -2.91
N ILE A 89 -1.54 10.34 -3.37
CA ILE A 89 -0.57 10.41 -4.46
C ILE A 89 -1.06 9.50 -5.59
N THR A 90 -0.84 9.89 -6.84
CA THR A 90 -1.17 9.07 -8.02
C THR A 90 0.08 8.35 -8.51
N SER A 91 -0.02 7.04 -8.70
CA SER A 91 1.04 6.20 -9.28
C SER A 91 0.52 5.45 -10.51
N LEU A 92 1.41 5.16 -11.45
CA LEU A 92 1.17 4.19 -12.51
C LEU A 92 1.61 2.82 -12.01
N VAL A 93 0.66 1.89 -11.90
CA VAL A 93 0.94 0.50 -11.58
C VAL A 93 1.07 -0.26 -12.89
N VAL A 94 2.13 -1.06 -12.99
CA VAL A 94 2.36 -1.97 -14.10
C VAL A 94 2.56 -3.36 -13.51
N ILE A 95 1.80 -4.34 -14.01
CA ILE A 95 1.91 -5.75 -13.63
C ILE A 95 2.34 -6.51 -14.87
N ASP A 96 3.47 -7.19 -14.78
CA ASP A 96 3.91 -8.15 -15.79
C ASP A 96 3.13 -9.46 -15.61
N LEU A 97 2.43 -9.91 -16.65
CA LEU A 97 1.70 -11.18 -16.65
C LEU A 97 2.59 -12.38 -17.03
N ASP A 98 3.76 -12.14 -17.60
CA ASP A 98 4.75 -13.17 -17.95
C ASP A 98 5.67 -13.49 -16.75
N GLY A 99 5.62 -12.69 -15.68
CA GLY A 99 6.23 -12.99 -14.40
C GLY A 99 5.58 -14.25 -13.81
N SER A 100 6.32 -15.36 -13.75
CA SER A 100 5.89 -16.58 -13.10
C SER A 100 5.31 -16.25 -11.72
N ILE A 101 4.01 -16.48 -11.52
CA ILE A 101 3.39 -16.49 -10.20
C ILE A 101 4.25 -17.41 -9.34
N PRO A 102 4.84 -16.98 -8.21
CA PRO A 102 5.48 -17.91 -7.30
C PRO A 102 4.39 -18.90 -6.89
N SER A 103 4.52 -20.14 -7.36
CA SER A 103 3.68 -21.23 -6.89
C SER A 103 4.01 -21.40 -5.42
N ASN A 104 3.14 -20.90 -4.54
CA ASN A 104 3.19 -21.24 -3.13
C ASN A 104 3.07 -22.77 -3.03
N GLY A 105 4.20 -23.42 -2.82
CA GLY A 105 4.28 -24.80 -2.36
C GLY A 105 3.87 -24.90 -0.89
#